data_AF-A0A1Q3NAZ3-F1
#
_entry.id   AF-A0A1Q3NAZ3-F1
#
_cell.length_a   1.000
_cell.length_b   1.000
_cell.length_c   1.000
_cell.angle_alpha   90.00
_cell.angle_beta   90.00
_cell.angle_gamma   90.00
#
_symmetry.space_group_name_H-M   'P 1'
#
loop_
_entity.id
_entity.type
_entity.pdbx_description
1 polymer ?
#
loop_
_entity_poly.entity_id
_entity_poly.type
_entity_poly.pdbx_seq_one_letter_code
_entity_poly.pdbx_strand_id
1 'polypeptide(L)'
;MRVIYANWSSMANKRGLGFLEFVLRMLWTDQWQIKRMWHPISTYTSYPLYLVDEEKPNHFLTSRIRISIDESVDLAELIELSPILRKLVPANIVVKVHAKALDTELGDTELGAAVIAKNYLIFDESNGITNNLPVNQNTIQDFDFAVIRYIWDGNGGIDLDTRTRIINPSRNIDVGWSRAVSDGAYLFWNGDNTGSGVECVLLNLKQLKQDFSNQNNFEISLRAYWYSQKNTGNFSIQFESYKGGTMQPNNYDFVNVGGNSVQSMTLNANVQHQQNSNNDGVEVGRLTYHSSTLEGSLALI
;
A
#
# COMPACT_ATOMS: atom_id res chain seq x y z
N MET A 1 -37.89 17.71 -31.11
CA MET A 1 -37.27 17.96 -29.80
C MET A 1 -38.20 18.52 -28.71
N ARG A 2 -39.05 19.52 -28.97
CA ARG A 2 -39.91 20.16 -27.95
C ARG A 2 -40.95 19.23 -27.30
N VAL A 3 -41.47 18.27 -28.07
CA VAL A 3 -42.43 17.24 -27.59
C VAL A 3 -41.77 16.25 -26.62
N ILE A 4 -40.49 15.92 -26.82
CA ILE A 4 -39.73 14.99 -25.98
C ILE A 4 -39.48 15.61 -24.60
N TYR A 5 -39.14 16.89 -24.57
CA TYR A 5 -38.92 17.64 -23.32
C TYR A 5 -40.23 17.86 -22.53
N ALA A 6 -41.35 18.07 -23.24
CA ALA A 6 -42.68 18.19 -22.62
C ALA A 6 -43.16 16.86 -22.02
N ASN A 7 -42.90 15.72 -22.68
CA ASN A 7 -43.18 14.40 -22.12
C ASN A 7 -42.21 14.04 -20.97
N TRP A 8 -40.96 14.49 -21.04
CA TRP A 8 -39.97 14.30 -19.98
C TRP A 8 -40.31 15.06 -18.69
N SER A 9 -40.87 16.27 -18.81
CA SER A 9 -41.24 17.13 -17.67
C SER A 9 -42.60 16.80 -17.05
N SER A 10 -43.48 16.10 -17.75
CA SER A 10 -44.86 15.81 -17.29
C SER A 10 -45.03 14.49 -16.53
N MET A 11 -44.03 13.59 -16.52
CA MET A 11 -44.10 12.35 -15.75
C MET A 11 -43.70 12.59 -14.28
N ALA A 12 -44.71 12.69 -13.41
CA ALA A 12 -44.62 13.09 -12.01
C ALA A 12 -43.87 12.12 -11.05
N ASN A 13 -43.04 11.20 -11.55
CA ASN A 13 -42.11 10.46 -10.70
C ASN A 13 -40.87 10.01 -11.50
N LYS A 14 -39.74 10.68 -11.20
CA LYS A 14 -38.34 10.21 -11.24
C LYS A 14 -38.02 9.04 -12.20
N ARG A 15 -37.26 9.33 -13.27
CA ARG A 15 -36.32 8.43 -14.01
C ARG A 15 -36.70 6.94 -13.96
N GLY A 16 -37.36 6.40 -14.98
CA GLY A 16 -37.86 5.01 -14.96
C GLY A 16 -37.50 4.20 -16.20
N LEU A 17 -37.61 2.86 -16.08
CA LEU A 17 -37.44 1.91 -17.19
C LEU A 17 -38.39 2.22 -18.37
N GLY A 18 -39.60 2.72 -18.08
CA GLY A 18 -40.57 3.09 -19.12
C GLY A 18 -40.13 4.26 -20.02
N PHE A 19 -39.33 5.20 -19.53
CA PHE A 19 -38.75 6.25 -20.38
C PHE A 19 -37.65 5.68 -21.28
N LEU A 20 -36.84 4.78 -20.74
CA LEU A 20 -35.85 4.06 -21.52
C LEU A 20 -36.53 3.26 -22.64
N GLU A 21 -37.59 2.51 -22.32
CA GLU A 21 -38.39 1.78 -23.31
C GLU A 21 -38.99 2.70 -24.38
N PHE A 22 -39.52 3.86 -23.99
CA PHE A 22 -40.03 4.84 -24.94
C PHE A 22 -38.94 5.36 -25.90
N VAL A 23 -37.76 5.67 -25.38
CA VAL A 23 -36.62 6.13 -26.20
C VAL A 23 -36.13 5.01 -27.12
N LEU A 24 -36.01 3.78 -26.62
CA LEU A 24 -35.61 2.63 -27.43
C LEU A 24 -36.63 2.35 -28.56
N ARG A 25 -37.94 2.44 -28.30
CA ARG A 25 -38.98 2.35 -29.33
C ARG A 25 -38.88 3.45 -30.38
N MET A 26 -38.46 4.66 -30.00
CA MET A 26 -38.32 5.76 -30.95
C MET A 26 -37.08 5.60 -31.84
N LEU A 27 -35.98 5.08 -31.30
CA LEU A 27 -34.73 4.92 -32.02
C LEU A 27 -34.73 3.69 -32.92
N TRP A 28 -35.13 2.54 -32.37
CA TRP A 28 -34.96 1.22 -33.02
C TRP A 28 -36.23 0.38 -33.01
N THR A 29 -37.40 1.01 -32.86
CA THR A 29 -38.73 0.36 -32.92
C THR A 29 -38.83 -0.93 -32.11
N ASP A 30 -38.71 -2.10 -32.74
CA ASP A 30 -38.82 -3.43 -32.13
C ASP A 30 -37.48 -4.22 -32.15
N GLN A 31 -36.38 -3.60 -32.56
CA GLN A 31 -35.04 -4.22 -32.70
C GLN A 31 -34.24 -4.21 -31.39
N TRP A 32 -34.91 -4.25 -30.24
CA TRP A 32 -34.27 -4.20 -28.92
C TRP A 32 -35.03 -5.05 -27.90
N GLN A 33 -34.31 -5.55 -26.91
CA GLN A 33 -34.87 -6.28 -25.78
C GLN A 33 -34.18 -5.89 -24.48
N ILE A 34 -34.97 -5.67 -23.43
CA ILE A 34 -34.46 -5.47 -22.07
C ILE A 34 -34.60 -6.78 -21.30
N LYS A 35 -33.48 -7.33 -20.84
CA LYS A 35 -33.44 -8.50 -19.96
C LYS A 35 -32.93 -8.11 -18.58
N ARG A 36 -33.55 -8.63 -17.53
CA ARG A 36 -33.01 -8.52 -16.16
C ARG A 36 -31.96 -9.61 -15.95
N MET A 37 -30.90 -9.25 -15.25
CA MET A 37 -29.80 -10.18 -14.98
C MET A 37 -30.00 -10.86 -13.64
N TRP A 38 -29.69 -12.15 -13.61
CA TRP A 38 -29.74 -13.02 -12.44
C TRP A 38 -28.33 -13.46 -12.06
N HIS A 39 -28.12 -13.73 -10.77
CA HIS A 39 -26.83 -14.18 -10.25
C HIS A 39 -26.99 -15.43 -9.39
N PRO A 40 -26.13 -16.46 -9.51
CA PRO A 40 -26.18 -17.65 -8.66
C PRO A 40 -26.00 -17.31 -7.17
N ILE A 41 -26.78 -17.96 -6.30
CA ILE A 41 -26.63 -17.79 -4.84
C ILE A 41 -25.32 -18.41 -4.36
N SER A 42 -24.87 -19.50 -4.99
CA SER A 42 -23.64 -20.23 -4.62
C SER A 42 -22.36 -19.39 -4.71
N THR A 43 -22.33 -18.38 -5.59
CA THR A 43 -21.15 -17.54 -5.85
C THR A 43 -21.36 -16.07 -5.46
N TYR A 44 -22.27 -15.78 -4.52
CA TYR A 44 -22.68 -14.41 -4.19
C TYR A 44 -21.52 -13.44 -3.88
N THR A 45 -20.41 -13.92 -3.33
CA THR A 45 -19.19 -13.14 -3.03
C THR A 45 -18.49 -12.61 -4.29
N SER A 46 -18.72 -13.24 -5.44
CA SER A 46 -18.14 -12.87 -6.73
C SER A 46 -19.02 -11.92 -7.54
N TYR A 47 -20.15 -11.45 -6.99
CA TYR A 47 -20.99 -10.46 -7.66
C TYR A 47 -20.16 -9.19 -7.99
N PRO A 48 -20.17 -8.68 -9.24
CA PRO A 48 -21.16 -8.94 -10.30
C PRO A 48 -20.69 -9.88 -11.44
N LEU A 49 -19.78 -10.82 -11.17
CA LEU A 49 -19.34 -11.81 -12.16
C LEU A 49 -20.43 -12.88 -12.40
N TYR A 50 -20.35 -13.67 -13.49
CA TYR A 50 -21.26 -14.80 -13.78
C TYR A 50 -22.77 -14.49 -13.88
N LEU A 51 -23.13 -13.31 -14.37
CA LEU A 51 -24.54 -12.95 -14.59
C LEU A 51 -25.16 -13.73 -15.75
N VAL A 52 -26.38 -14.22 -15.55
CA VAL A 52 -27.19 -14.89 -16.57
C VAL A 52 -28.44 -14.08 -16.90
N ASP A 53 -28.94 -14.18 -18.14
CA ASP A 53 -30.08 -13.43 -18.66
C ASP A 53 -31.41 -14.22 -18.60
N GLU A 54 -31.37 -15.43 -18.03
CA GLU A 54 -32.52 -16.30 -17.81
C GLU A 54 -32.75 -16.57 -16.32
N GLU A 55 -34.02 -16.70 -15.94
CA GLU A 55 -34.40 -17.08 -14.59
C GLU A 55 -34.12 -18.57 -14.36
N LYS A 56 -33.31 -18.88 -13.34
CA LYS A 56 -32.90 -20.25 -13.00
C LYS A 56 -33.09 -20.51 -11.50
N PRO A 57 -33.35 -21.76 -11.08
CA PRO A 57 -33.32 -22.13 -9.67
C PRO A 57 -31.99 -21.71 -9.02
N ASN A 58 -32.02 -21.35 -7.74
CA ASN A 58 -30.85 -20.92 -6.96
C ASN A 58 -30.16 -19.65 -7.50
N HIS A 59 -30.88 -18.77 -8.18
CA HIS A 59 -30.39 -17.45 -8.57
C HIS A 59 -31.24 -16.35 -7.94
N PHE A 60 -30.63 -15.20 -7.63
CA PHE A 60 -31.33 -14.01 -7.16
C PHE A 60 -31.37 -12.92 -8.24
N LEU A 61 -32.46 -12.14 -8.24
CA LEU A 61 -32.65 -11.03 -9.15
C LEU A 61 -31.69 -9.87 -8.79
N THR A 62 -31.01 -9.31 -9.79
CA THR A 62 -30.04 -8.24 -9.57
C THR A 62 -30.58 -6.88 -10.00
N SER A 63 -29.92 -5.80 -9.55
CA SER A 63 -30.17 -4.43 -10.04
C SER A 63 -29.61 -4.18 -11.45
N ARG A 64 -29.09 -5.20 -12.14
CA ARG A 64 -28.48 -5.07 -13.47
C ARG A 64 -29.45 -5.47 -14.56
N ILE A 65 -29.49 -4.67 -15.62
CA ILE A 65 -30.24 -4.97 -16.84
C ILE A 65 -29.30 -5.01 -18.04
N ARG A 66 -29.63 -5.85 -19.01
CA ARG A 66 -28.99 -5.91 -20.32
C ARG A 66 -29.98 -5.42 -21.36
N ILE A 67 -29.57 -4.44 -22.17
CA ILE A 67 -30.28 -4.03 -23.38
C ILE A 67 -29.57 -4.74 -24.53
N SER A 68 -30.25 -5.72 -25.14
CA SER A 68 -29.77 -6.40 -26.33
C SER A 68 -30.36 -5.73 -27.56
N ILE A 69 -29.49 -5.28 -28.47
CA ILE A 69 -29.84 -4.65 -29.74
C ILE A 69 -29.59 -5.65 -30.87
N ASP A 70 -30.50 -5.70 -31.84
CA ASP A 70 -30.41 -6.60 -32.99
C ASP A 70 -29.19 -6.30 -33.90
N GLU A 71 -28.78 -7.29 -34.69
CA GLU A 71 -27.66 -7.23 -35.62
C GLU A 71 -27.90 -6.24 -36.78
N SER A 72 -29.16 -5.94 -37.07
CA SER A 72 -29.56 -5.02 -38.13
C SER A 72 -29.35 -3.53 -37.80
N VAL A 73 -28.97 -3.20 -36.56
CA VAL A 73 -28.71 -1.82 -36.13
C VAL A 73 -27.24 -1.47 -36.33
N ASP A 74 -26.96 -0.27 -36.83
CA ASP A 74 -25.58 0.19 -37.05
C ASP A 74 -24.81 0.29 -35.72
N LEU A 75 -23.65 -0.38 -35.68
CA LEU A 75 -22.79 -0.43 -34.51
C LEU A 75 -22.21 0.96 -34.18
N ALA A 76 -21.92 1.79 -35.18
CA ALA A 76 -21.37 3.13 -34.96
C ALA A 76 -22.38 4.01 -34.21
N GLU A 77 -23.64 4.01 -34.67
CA GLU A 77 -24.75 4.71 -34.01
C GLU A 77 -24.96 4.19 -32.57
N LEU A 78 -24.92 2.87 -32.37
CA LEU A 78 -25.08 2.27 -31.05
C LEU A 78 -23.98 2.69 -30.07
N ILE A 79 -22.73 2.75 -30.52
CA ILE A 79 -21.58 3.18 -29.70
C ILE A 79 -21.79 4.62 -29.23
N GLU A 80 -22.20 5.52 -30.12
CA GLU A 80 -22.45 6.94 -29.81
C GLU A 80 -23.61 7.13 -28.83
N LEU A 81 -24.70 6.37 -28.99
CA LEU A 81 -25.89 6.49 -28.15
C LEU A 81 -25.79 5.74 -26.81
N SER A 82 -24.86 4.78 -26.70
CA SER A 82 -24.69 3.94 -25.50
C SER A 82 -24.49 4.73 -24.18
N PRO A 83 -23.73 5.83 -24.11
CA PRO A 83 -23.54 6.57 -22.85
C PRO A 83 -24.81 7.35 -22.46
N ILE A 84 -25.63 7.74 -23.45
CA ILE A 84 -26.89 8.46 -23.23
C ILE A 84 -27.91 7.50 -22.63
N LEU A 85 -28.07 6.31 -23.19
CA LEU A 85 -29.00 5.30 -22.69
C LEU A 85 -28.73 4.94 -21.21
N ARG A 86 -27.46 4.86 -20.81
CA ARG A 86 -27.07 4.62 -19.40
C ARG A 86 -27.52 5.73 -18.45
N LYS A 87 -27.61 6.97 -18.92
CA LYS A 87 -28.05 8.14 -18.12
C LYS A 87 -29.56 8.24 -17.99
N LEU A 88 -30.33 7.58 -18.87
CA LEU A 88 -31.80 7.61 -18.84
C LEU A 88 -32.40 6.71 -17.76
N VAL A 89 -31.63 5.75 -17.27
CA VAL A 89 -32.06 4.76 -16.29
C VAL A 89 -31.90 5.30 -14.87
N PRO A 90 -32.80 4.94 -13.92
CA PRO A 90 -32.67 5.36 -12.53
C PRO A 90 -31.38 4.90 -11.87
N ALA A 91 -30.94 5.65 -10.86
CA ALA A 91 -29.65 5.48 -10.20
C ALA A 91 -29.49 4.12 -9.48
N ASN A 92 -30.59 3.43 -9.15
CA ASN A 92 -30.57 2.11 -8.51
C ASN A 92 -30.47 0.95 -9.51
N ILE A 93 -30.41 1.21 -10.82
CA ILE A 93 -30.29 0.20 -11.87
C ILE A 93 -29.01 0.41 -12.67
N VAL A 94 -28.29 -0.67 -12.93
CA VAL A 94 -27.04 -0.64 -13.71
C VAL A 94 -27.26 -1.27 -15.09
N VAL A 95 -27.04 -0.49 -16.14
CA VAL A 95 -27.32 -0.89 -17.53
C VAL A 95 -26.07 -1.38 -18.23
N LYS A 96 -26.19 -2.51 -18.93
CA LYS A 96 -25.24 -2.94 -19.97
C LYS A 96 -25.93 -2.92 -21.32
N VAL A 97 -25.32 -2.26 -22.29
CA VAL A 97 -25.79 -2.25 -23.68
C VAL A 97 -24.99 -3.30 -24.44
N HIS A 98 -25.68 -4.16 -25.17
CA HIS A 98 -25.14 -5.33 -25.85
C HIS A 98 -25.60 -5.32 -27.32
N ALA A 99 -24.67 -5.38 -28.26
CA ALA A 99 -24.97 -5.50 -29.68
C ALA A 99 -24.90 -6.98 -30.07
N LYS A 100 -25.99 -7.56 -30.59
CA LYS A 100 -25.96 -8.93 -31.12
C LYS A 100 -25.02 -9.06 -32.32
N ALA A 101 -24.73 -7.97 -33.04
CA ALA A 101 -23.74 -7.96 -34.12
C ALA A 101 -22.31 -8.34 -33.66
N LEU A 102 -22.06 -8.31 -32.34
CA LEU A 102 -20.80 -8.75 -31.72
C LEU A 102 -20.88 -10.17 -31.12
N ASP A 103 -22.06 -10.80 -31.12
CA ASP A 103 -22.26 -12.19 -30.73
C ASP A 103 -21.84 -13.12 -31.89
N THR A 104 -20.55 -13.16 -32.19
CA THR A 104 -20.02 -14.18 -33.09
C THR A 104 -19.87 -15.48 -32.31
N GLU A 105 -20.61 -16.53 -32.70
CA GLU A 105 -20.33 -17.88 -32.22
C GLU A 105 -18.92 -18.28 -32.68
N LEU A 106 -17.99 -18.38 -31.71
CA LEU A 106 -16.60 -18.76 -31.96
C LEU A 106 -16.42 -20.26 -32.22
N GLY A 107 -17.47 -21.05 -32.45
CA GLY A 107 -17.40 -22.48 -32.80
C GLY A 107 -16.29 -23.29 -32.10
N ASP A 108 -15.69 -24.24 -32.82
CA ASP A 108 -14.41 -24.88 -32.48
C ASP A 108 -13.22 -24.07 -33.03
N THR A 109 -13.30 -22.74 -33.07
CA THR A 109 -12.12 -21.96 -33.47
C THR A 109 -11.10 -21.96 -32.34
N GLU A 110 -9.93 -22.55 -32.59
CA GLU A 110 -8.77 -22.46 -31.70
C GLU A 110 -8.41 -20.98 -31.50
N LEU A 111 -8.71 -20.45 -30.32
CA LEU A 111 -8.31 -19.10 -29.91
C LEU A 111 -6.80 -19.10 -29.62
N GLY A 112 -6.01 -18.87 -30.66
CA GLY A 112 -4.57 -18.62 -30.55
C GLY A 112 -4.28 -17.21 -30.08
N ALA A 113 -3.96 -17.02 -28.80
CA ALA A 113 -3.46 -15.74 -28.29
C ALA A 113 -1.94 -15.63 -28.55
N ALA A 114 -1.55 -14.92 -29.60
CA ALA A 114 -0.15 -14.55 -29.80
C ALA A 114 0.19 -13.29 -29.01
N VAL A 115 0.90 -13.43 -27.90
CA VAL A 115 1.42 -12.29 -27.14
C VAL A 115 2.69 -11.79 -27.83
N ILE A 116 2.54 -10.77 -28.68
CA ILE A 116 3.69 -10.05 -29.23
C ILE A 116 3.98 -8.87 -28.31
N ALA A 117 4.84 -9.08 -27.31
CA ALA A 117 5.35 -8.01 -26.48
C ALA A 117 6.52 -7.32 -27.20
N LYS A 118 6.27 -6.13 -27.76
CA LYS A 118 7.35 -5.23 -28.14
C LYS A 118 7.80 -4.50 -26.88
N ASN A 119 8.95 -4.88 -26.34
CA ASN A 119 9.54 -4.22 -25.19
C ASN A 119 10.00 -2.82 -25.61
N TYR A 120 9.29 -1.80 -25.15
CA TYR A 120 9.78 -0.43 -25.17
C TYR A 120 10.39 -0.14 -23.80
N LEU A 121 11.70 0.08 -23.77
CA LEU A 121 12.36 0.63 -22.61
C LEU A 121 12.10 2.15 -22.64
N ILE A 122 11.06 2.59 -21.94
CA ILE A 122 10.79 4.01 -21.76
C ILE A 122 11.60 4.44 -20.54
N PHE A 123 12.70 5.16 -20.78
CA PHE A 123 13.38 5.91 -19.73
C PHE A 123 12.62 7.22 -19.54
N ASP A 124 11.93 7.32 -18.42
CA ASP A 124 11.36 8.58 -17.94
C ASP A 124 12.41 9.29 -17.08
N GLU A 125 13.01 10.36 -17.61
CA GLU A 125 13.89 11.26 -16.85
C GLU A 125 13.10 12.46 -16.26
N SER A 126 11.78 12.50 -16.43
CA SER A 126 10.98 13.51 -15.74
C SER A 126 10.90 13.13 -14.27
N ASN A 127 11.14 14.11 -13.39
CA ASN A 127 10.65 14.02 -12.03
C ASN A 127 9.13 14.02 -12.14
N GLY A 128 8.53 12.82 -12.22
CA GLY A 128 7.09 12.66 -12.25
C GLY A 128 6.44 13.50 -11.16
N ILE A 129 5.16 13.85 -11.31
CA ILE A 129 4.45 14.64 -10.30
C ILE A 129 4.42 13.82 -8.98
N THR A 130 5.41 14.02 -8.12
CA THR A 130 5.56 13.36 -6.81
C THR A 130 4.62 13.95 -5.76
N ASN A 131 3.89 15.01 -6.12
CA ASN A 131 3.15 15.82 -5.15
C ASN A 131 1.68 15.44 -4.97
N ASN A 132 1.21 14.26 -5.42
CA ASN A 132 -0.18 13.84 -5.18
C ASN A 132 -0.39 12.35 -4.88
N LEU A 133 0.66 11.61 -4.54
CA LEU A 133 0.52 10.38 -3.76
C LEU A 133 0.56 10.79 -2.28
N PRO A 134 -0.22 10.16 -1.38
CA PRO A 134 0.07 10.28 0.04
C PRO A 134 1.52 9.82 0.23
N VAL A 135 2.43 10.76 0.45
CA VAL A 135 3.80 10.48 0.84
C VAL A 135 3.69 9.56 2.05
N ASN A 136 4.19 8.32 1.94
CA ASN A 136 4.51 7.56 3.12
C ASN A 136 5.48 8.45 3.91
N GLN A 137 5.03 9.05 5.01
CA GLN A 137 5.74 10.01 5.85
C GLN A 137 6.97 9.42 6.57
N ASN A 138 7.62 8.42 5.99
CA ASN A 138 8.77 7.70 6.53
C ASN A 138 10.08 8.06 5.82
N THR A 139 10.10 9.14 5.03
CA THR A 139 11.37 9.72 4.57
C THR A 139 12.06 10.39 5.77
N ILE A 140 13.25 9.91 6.09
CA ILE A 140 14.10 10.48 7.14
C ILE A 140 14.78 11.72 6.58
N GLN A 141 14.62 12.85 7.26
CA GLN A 141 15.26 14.11 6.89
C GLN A 141 16.72 14.17 7.35
N ASP A 142 17.54 15.08 6.81
CA ASP A 142 18.93 15.28 7.22
C ASP A 142 19.11 15.46 8.74
N PHE A 143 20.08 14.74 9.31
CA PHE A 143 20.40 14.78 10.73
C PHE A 143 21.88 14.56 11.02
N ASP A 144 22.30 14.93 12.23
CA ASP A 144 23.65 14.70 12.76
C ASP A 144 23.68 13.47 13.69
N PHE A 145 22.67 13.35 14.55
CA PHE A 145 22.53 12.28 15.52
C PHE A 145 21.16 11.63 15.43
N ALA A 146 21.08 10.32 15.68
CA ALA A 146 19.82 9.63 15.87
C ALA A 146 19.87 8.72 17.09
N VAL A 147 18.80 8.71 17.87
CA VAL A 147 18.58 7.75 18.95
C VAL A 147 17.58 6.72 18.45
N ILE A 148 18.00 5.46 18.44
CA ILE A 148 17.19 4.32 18.02
C ILE A 148 16.84 3.54 19.28
N ARG A 149 15.55 3.54 19.64
CA ARG A 149 15.06 2.90 20.86
C ARG A 149 14.25 1.66 20.52
N TYR A 150 14.55 0.56 21.20
CA TYR A 150 13.75 -0.64 21.25
C TYR A 150 12.90 -0.56 22.52
N ILE A 151 11.59 -0.47 22.39
CA ILE A 151 10.65 -0.23 23.49
C ILE A 151 9.69 -1.40 23.58
N TRP A 152 9.63 -2.08 24.73
CA TRP A 152 8.70 -3.17 24.97
C TRP A 152 8.07 -3.11 26.36
N ASP A 153 6.88 -3.68 26.45
CA ASP A 153 6.19 -3.91 27.72
C ASP A 153 6.16 -5.41 28.06
N GLY A 154 5.59 -5.74 29.21
CA GLY A 154 5.42 -7.14 29.63
C GLY A 154 4.51 -7.97 28.72
N ASN A 155 3.68 -7.37 27.85
CA ASN A 155 2.89 -8.10 26.87
C ASN A 155 3.76 -8.57 25.69
N GLY A 156 4.77 -7.79 25.33
CA GLY A 156 5.81 -8.15 24.37
C GLY A 156 6.65 -9.32 24.86
N GLY A 157 7.21 -9.17 26.06
CA GLY A 157 8.11 -10.12 26.68
C GLY A 157 8.94 -9.46 27.78
N ILE A 158 10.02 -10.14 28.18
CA ILE A 158 10.99 -9.69 29.18
C ILE A 158 12.37 -9.92 28.59
N ASP A 159 13.25 -8.93 28.76
CA ASP A 159 14.65 -9.00 28.37
C ASP A 159 14.83 -9.13 26.84
N LEU A 160 14.59 -8.01 26.14
CA LEU A 160 14.80 -7.91 24.70
C LEU A 160 16.24 -7.51 24.42
N ASP A 161 16.97 -8.43 23.80
CA ASP A 161 18.40 -8.38 23.61
C ASP A 161 18.70 -7.75 22.23
N THR A 162 19.30 -6.55 22.21
CA THR A 162 19.44 -5.74 20.98
C THR A 162 20.82 -5.86 20.33
N ARG A 163 20.88 -5.85 19.00
CA ARG A 163 22.13 -5.79 18.23
C ARG A 163 22.00 -4.77 17.12
N THR A 164 22.90 -3.80 17.09
CA THR A 164 22.92 -2.79 16.03
C THR A 164 24.30 -2.74 15.39
N ARG A 165 24.37 -2.73 14.06
CA ARG A 165 25.65 -2.65 13.33
C ARG A 165 25.56 -1.77 12.10
N ILE A 166 26.67 -1.13 11.76
CA ILE A 166 26.83 -0.44 10.47
C ILE A 166 27.24 -1.49 9.44
N ILE A 167 26.39 -1.68 8.43
CA ILE A 167 26.64 -2.61 7.31
C ILE A 167 27.24 -1.90 6.11
N ASN A 168 26.96 -0.60 5.94
CA ASN A 168 27.62 0.23 4.95
C ASN A 168 27.99 1.61 5.56
N PRO A 169 29.28 2.00 5.57
CA PRO A 169 30.45 1.17 5.24
C PRO A 169 30.56 -0.04 6.17
N SER A 170 31.05 -1.19 5.67
CA SER A 170 31.13 -2.39 6.51
C SER A 170 32.15 -2.23 7.63
N ARG A 171 31.72 -2.48 8.87
CA ARG A 171 32.55 -2.34 10.09
C ARG A 171 32.76 -3.63 10.87
N ASN A 172 31.89 -4.63 10.68
CA ASN A 172 31.90 -5.91 11.40
C ASN A 172 31.93 -5.78 12.94
N ILE A 173 31.29 -4.73 13.48
CA ILE A 173 31.15 -4.50 14.91
C ILE A 173 29.66 -4.34 15.21
N ASP A 174 29.13 -5.23 16.06
CA ASP A 174 27.80 -5.09 16.64
C ASP A 174 27.91 -4.41 18.01
N VAL A 175 26.97 -3.53 18.32
CA VAL A 175 26.76 -2.98 19.67
C VAL A 175 25.52 -3.59 20.32
N GLY A 176 25.59 -3.85 21.62
CA GLY A 176 24.52 -4.51 22.39
C GLY A 176 25.07 -5.40 23.53
N TRP A 177 24.17 -6.10 24.22
CA TRP A 177 24.56 -7.03 25.29
C TRP A 177 25.45 -8.17 24.77
N SER A 178 26.47 -8.52 25.55
CA SER A 178 27.53 -9.46 25.15
C SER A 178 28.19 -9.11 23.80
N ARG A 179 28.14 -7.85 23.36
CA ARG A 179 28.85 -7.29 22.20
C ARG A 179 29.66 -6.06 22.62
N ALA A 180 30.06 -5.22 21.67
CA ALA A 180 30.74 -3.98 22.00
C ALA A 180 29.76 -2.97 22.62
N VAL A 181 30.26 -2.10 23.49
CA VAL A 181 29.48 -0.95 23.99
C VAL A 181 29.42 0.16 22.94
N SER A 182 30.41 0.23 22.06
CA SER A 182 30.50 1.24 21.01
C SER A 182 31.23 0.71 19.77
N ASP A 183 30.84 1.23 18.60
CA ASP A 183 31.62 1.13 17.37
C ASP A 183 32.30 2.47 17.09
N GLY A 184 33.54 2.61 17.58
CA GLY A 184 34.32 3.83 17.45
C GLY A 184 33.58 5.05 17.97
N ALA A 185 33.44 6.06 17.11
CA ALA A 185 32.70 7.28 17.41
C ALA A 185 31.29 7.32 16.77
N TYR A 186 30.80 6.19 16.24
CA TYR A 186 29.64 6.11 15.35
C TYR A 186 28.41 5.50 16.02
N LEU A 187 28.56 4.40 16.74
CA LEU A 187 27.47 3.76 17.49
C LEU A 187 27.81 3.67 18.98
N PHE A 188 26.83 3.92 19.83
CA PHE A 188 26.94 3.76 21.28
C PHE A 188 25.68 3.11 21.84
N TRP A 189 25.81 1.96 22.49
CA TRP A 189 24.72 1.29 23.20
C TRP A 189 24.77 1.68 24.68
N ASN A 190 23.60 1.96 25.27
CA ASN A 190 23.53 2.53 26.62
C ASN A 190 23.01 1.56 27.70
N GLY A 191 23.34 0.27 27.54
CA GLY A 191 23.18 -0.74 28.59
C GLY A 191 21.99 -1.68 28.41
N ASP A 192 22.04 -2.74 29.22
CA ASP A 192 21.17 -3.92 29.18
C ASP A 192 19.95 -3.77 30.09
N ASN A 193 18.76 -3.84 29.51
CA ASN A 193 17.50 -3.81 30.24
C ASN A 193 16.89 -5.21 30.32
N THR A 194 17.17 -5.89 31.44
CA THR A 194 16.72 -7.28 31.67
C THR A 194 15.23 -7.41 32.04
N GLY A 195 14.49 -6.30 32.10
CA GLY A 195 13.08 -6.25 32.45
C GLY A 195 12.16 -5.98 31.27
N SER A 196 11.08 -5.24 31.54
CA SER A 196 10.29 -4.56 30.50
C SER A 196 10.70 -3.08 30.46
N GLY A 197 10.99 -2.54 29.28
CA GLY A 197 11.33 -1.13 29.18
C GLY A 197 11.94 -0.76 27.84
N VAL A 198 13.03 0.00 27.90
CA VAL A 198 13.73 0.54 26.75
C VAL A 198 15.20 0.16 26.77
N GLU A 199 15.72 -0.14 25.58
CA GLU A 199 17.14 -0.09 25.25
C GLU A 199 17.35 0.83 24.06
N CYS A 200 18.50 1.50 24.00
CA CYS A 200 18.78 2.42 22.92
C CYS A 200 20.20 2.28 22.36
N VAL A 201 20.33 2.68 21.10
CA VAL A 201 21.60 2.90 20.43
C VAL A 201 21.61 4.32 19.86
N LEU A 202 22.66 5.08 20.19
CA LEU A 202 22.98 6.35 19.56
C LEU A 202 23.77 6.11 18.27
N LEU A 203 23.31 6.69 17.17
CA LEU A 203 24.02 6.85 15.92
C LEU A 203 24.55 8.29 15.78
N ASN A 204 25.86 8.43 15.64
CA ASN A 204 26.53 9.67 15.27
C ASN A 204 26.81 9.67 13.76
N LEU A 205 25.78 9.98 12.98
CA LEU A 205 25.86 10.04 11.52
C LEU A 205 26.79 11.17 11.06
N LYS A 206 26.90 12.27 11.82
CA LYS A 206 27.83 13.37 11.51
C LYS A 206 29.27 12.87 11.41
N GLN A 207 29.76 12.18 12.44
CA GLN A 207 31.12 11.64 12.43
C GLN A 207 31.29 10.55 11.37
N LEU A 208 30.27 9.71 11.18
CA LEU A 208 30.29 8.66 10.15
C LEU A 208 30.41 9.24 8.73
N LYS A 209 29.67 10.32 8.42
CA LYS A 209 29.76 11.06 7.15
C LYS A 209 31.13 11.71 6.97
N GLN A 210 31.73 12.24 8.04
CA GLN A 210 33.04 12.89 7.99
C GLN A 210 34.16 11.91 7.66
N ASP A 211 34.19 10.77 8.35
CA ASP A 211 35.27 9.79 8.18
C ASP A 211 35.13 8.99 6.88
N PHE A 212 33.90 8.85 6.37
CA PHE A 212 33.59 8.16 5.12
C PHE A 212 33.02 9.13 4.08
N SER A 213 33.70 10.25 3.85
CA SER A 213 33.28 11.31 2.93
C SER A 213 33.06 10.86 1.48
N ASN A 214 33.68 9.74 1.09
CA ASN A 214 33.55 9.16 -0.25
C ASN A 214 32.33 8.23 -0.41
N GLN A 215 31.60 7.97 0.68
CA GLN A 215 30.41 7.12 0.68
C GLN A 215 29.15 7.99 0.60
N ASN A 216 28.26 7.60 -0.32
CA ASN A 216 26.97 8.28 -0.48
C ASN A 216 25.82 7.54 0.21
N ASN A 217 26.03 6.29 0.62
CA ASN A 217 25.02 5.44 1.19
C ASN A 217 25.52 4.92 2.54
N PHE A 218 24.69 5.04 3.57
CA PHE A 218 24.95 4.54 4.90
C PHE A 218 23.83 3.62 5.30
N GLU A 219 24.17 2.42 5.74
CA GLU A 219 23.20 1.41 6.10
C GLU A 219 23.52 0.85 7.48
N ILE A 220 22.49 0.78 8.32
CA ILE A 220 22.55 0.31 9.69
C ILE A 220 21.49 -0.77 9.86
N SER A 221 21.92 -1.94 10.33
CA SER A 221 21.07 -3.10 10.58
C SER A 221 20.68 -3.13 12.05
N LEU A 222 19.37 -3.30 12.29
CA LEU A 222 18.76 -3.43 13.60
C LEU A 222 18.32 -4.87 13.79
N ARG A 223 18.82 -5.54 14.83
CA ARG A 223 18.50 -6.93 15.13
C ARG A 223 18.12 -7.08 16.60
N ALA A 224 17.28 -8.06 16.88
CA ALA A 224 16.86 -8.34 18.25
C ALA A 224 16.48 -9.82 18.44
N TYR A 225 16.44 -10.25 19.69
CA TYR A 225 15.80 -11.49 20.12
C TYR A 225 15.40 -11.41 21.60
N TRP A 226 14.49 -12.26 22.04
CA TRP A 226 14.11 -12.34 23.45
C TRP A 226 15.09 -13.27 24.20
N TYR A 227 15.78 -12.75 25.21
CA TYR A 227 16.70 -13.57 26.01
C TYR A 227 15.94 -14.40 27.05
N SER A 228 15.13 -13.74 27.88
CA SER A 228 14.47 -14.37 29.02
C SER A 228 13.13 -14.99 28.62
N GLN A 229 12.13 -14.17 28.30
CA GLN A 229 10.77 -14.65 28.02
C GLN A 229 10.16 -13.88 26.85
N LYS A 230 9.71 -14.62 25.82
CA LYS A 230 8.86 -14.08 24.77
C LYS A 230 7.40 -14.36 25.09
N ASN A 231 6.58 -13.30 25.12
CA ASN A 231 5.13 -13.41 25.13
C ASN A 231 4.61 -13.26 23.69
N THR A 232 3.98 -12.11 23.37
CA THR A 232 3.54 -11.82 22.00
C THR A 232 4.73 -11.59 21.04
N GLY A 233 5.88 -11.18 21.58
CA GLY A 233 7.05 -10.77 20.83
C GLY A 233 6.94 -9.35 20.23
N ASN A 234 5.88 -8.61 20.57
CA ASN A 234 5.68 -7.24 20.11
C ASN A 234 6.59 -6.26 20.85
N PHE A 235 7.14 -5.31 20.11
CA PHE A 235 7.87 -4.17 20.63
C PHE A 235 7.75 -3.02 19.62
N SER A 236 8.33 -1.86 19.93
CA SER A 236 8.37 -0.72 19.03
C SER A 236 9.80 -0.27 18.80
N ILE A 237 10.11 0.10 17.56
CA ILE A 237 11.34 0.81 17.22
C ILE A 237 10.99 2.28 17.09
N GLN A 238 11.50 3.10 18.00
CA GLN A 238 11.42 4.54 17.91
C GLN A 238 12.73 5.10 17.36
N PHE A 239 12.61 5.97 16.37
CA PHE A 239 13.71 6.73 15.80
C PHE A 239 13.49 8.21 16.07
N GLU A 240 14.47 8.84 16.71
CA GLU A 240 14.45 10.27 16.99
C GLU A 240 15.77 10.89 16.53
N SER A 241 15.70 11.91 15.68
CA SER A 241 16.86 12.53 15.06
C SER A 241 17.06 13.99 15.45
N TYR A 242 18.32 14.43 15.45
CA TYR A 242 18.74 15.73 15.94
C TYR A 242 19.78 16.37 15.02
N LYS A 243 19.76 17.70 14.95
CA LYS A 243 20.85 18.53 14.38
C LYS A 243 21.55 19.33 15.47
N GLY A 244 22.88 19.27 15.48
CA GLY A 244 23.73 19.91 16.49
C GLY A 244 23.55 19.34 17.90
N GLY A 245 24.03 20.11 18.88
CA GLY A 245 24.01 19.71 20.30
C GLY A 245 25.08 18.67 20.67
N THR A 246 24.98 18.16 21.89
CA THR A 246 25.80 17.07 22.43
C THR A 246 24.88 15.99 22.99
N MET A 247 25.11 14.74 22.60
CA MET A 247 24.37 13.60 23.13
C MET A 247 24.96 13.18 24.48
N GLN A 248 24.12 13.07 25.50
CA GLN A 248 24.51 12.64 26.84
C GLN A 248 23.72 11.38 27.24
N PRO A 249 24.36 10.37 27.84
CA PRO A 249 23.66 9.19 28.33
C PRO A 249 22.73 9.55 29.49
N ASN A 250 21.57 8.91 29.54
CA ASN A 250 20.55 9.07 30.57
C ASN A 250 19.84 7.72 30.82
N ASN A 251 20.27 6.98 31.85
CA ASN A 251 19.84 5.59 32.09
C ASN A 251 20.06 4.71 30.86
N TYR A 252 19.01 4.09 30.31
CA TYR A 252 19.03 3.27 29.08
C TYR A 252 18.74 4.09 27.81
N ASP A 253 18.86 5.41 27.88
CA ASP A 253 18.51 6.34 26.80
C ASP A 253 19.62 7.39 26.55
N PHE A 254 19.54 8.18 25.47
CA PHE A 254 20.36 9.36 25.25
C PHE A 254 19.50 10.62 25.12
N VAL A 255 19.98 11.73 25.69
CA VAL A 255 19.36 13.06 25.57
C VAL A 255 20.26 14.00 24.79
N ASN A 256 19.68 14.78 23.88
CA ASN A 256 20.42 15.83 23.18
C ASN A 256 20.36 17.13 23.99
N VAL A 257 21.53 17.69 24.31
CA VAL A 257 21.66 18.98 25.01
C VAL A 257 22.16 20.03 24.03
N GLY A 258 21.36 21.09 23.82
CA GLY A 258 21.73 22.25 23.02
C GLY A 258 21.58 22.11 21.49
N GLY A 259 21.01 21.00 21.00
CA GLY A 259 20.65 20.81 19.59
C GLY A 259 19.15 20.93 19.33
N ASN A 260 18.73 20.67 18.09
CA ASN A 260 17.35 20.73 17.66
C ASN A 260 16.84 19.35 17.23
N SER A 261 15.67 18.95 17.74
CA SER A 261 14.96 17.76 17.25
C SER A 261 14.49 18.00 15.82
N VAL A 262 14.75 17.04 14.93
CA VAL A 262 14.38 17.09 13.51
C VAL A 262 13.12 16.27 13.27
N GLN A 263 13.12 15.01 13.70
CA GLN A 263 12.03 14.08 13.44
C GLN A 263 11.95 13.03 14.55
N SER A 264 10.72 12.58 14.82
CA SER A 264 10.44 11.44 15.68
C SER A 264 9.42 10.55 14.99
N MET A 265 9.70 9.26 14.92
CA MET A 265 8.81 8.24 14.37
C MET A 265 8.88 6.98 15.22
N THR A 266 7.77 6.25 15.30
CA THR A 266 7.69 4.98 16.04
C THR A 266 7.01 3.95 15.16
N LEU A 267 7.67 2.81 14.98
CA LEU A 267 7.19 1.69 14.18
C LEU A 267 6.97 0.49 15.09
N ASN A 268 5.84 -0.20 14.93
CA ASN A 268 5.56 -1.42 15.67
C ASN A 268 6.25 -2.60 15.00
N ALA A 269 7.09 -3.30 15.76
CA ALA A 269 7.86 -4.44 15.33
C ALA A 269 7.44 -5.69 16.10
N ASN A 270 7.82 -6.85 15.57
CA ASN A 270 7.60 -8.11 16.23
C ASN A 270 8.79 -9.04 15.96
N VAL A 271 9.25 -9.74 16.99
CA VAL A 271 10.25 -10.78 16.83
C VAL A 271 9.84 -12.04 17.59
N GLN A 272 9.80 -13.16 16.87
CA GLN A 272 9.44 -14.46 17.44
C GLN A 272 10.63 -15.25 17.96
N HIS A 273 11.85 -14.82 17.65
CA HIS A 273 13.08 -15.50 18.04
C HIS A 273 13.35 -15.31 19.55
N GLN A 274 13.52 -16.42 20.26
CA GLN A 274 13.87 -16.47 21.67
C GLN A 274 15.04 -17.43 21.88
N GLN A 275 16.04 -17.02 22.67
CA GLN A 275 17.18 -17.85 23.03
C GLN A 275 17.74 -17.45 24.38
N ASN A 276 17.96 -18.41 25.27
CA ASN A 276 18.49 -18.18 26.63
C ASN A 276 20.03 -18.24 26.70
N SER A 277 20.67 -17.85 25.61
CA SER A 277 22.12 -17.79 25.46
C SER A 277 22.47 -16.67 24.50
N ASN A 278 23.72 -16.24 24.51
CA ASN A 278 24.23 -15.27 23.53
C ASN A 278 23.86 -15.69 22.09
N ASN A 279 23.11 -14.82 21.41
CA ASN A 279 22.67 -15.00 20.03
C ASN A 279 22.86 -13.69 19.23
N ASP A 280 22.95 -13.81 17.90
CA ASP A 280 23.03 -12.64 17.00
C ASP A 280 21.67 -12.01 16.72
N GLY A 281 20.58 -12.67 17.11
CA GLY A 281 19.22 -12.24 16.85
C GLY A 281 18.84 -12.28 15.37
N VAL A 282 17.65 -11.81 15.06
CA VAL A 282 17.15 -11.66 13.68
C VAL A 282 17.05 -10.19 13.33
N GLU A 283 17.24 -9.86 12.06
CA GLU A 283 17.06 -8.49 11.57
C GLU A 283 15.58 -8.12 11.67
N VAL A 284 15.30 -7.03 12.38
CA VAL A 284 13.95 -6.51 12.64
C VAL A 284 13.74 -5.17 11.94
N GLY A 285 14.81 -4.51 11.52
CA GLY A 285 14.74 -3.30 10.74
C GLY A 285 16.07 -2.89 10.13
N ARG A 286 15.99 -1.98 9.18
CA ARG A 286 17.14 -1.41 8.49
C ARG A 286 16.94 0.08 8.27
N LEU A 287 17.94 0.85 8.69
CA LEU A 287 18.05 2.28 8.44
C LEU A 287 18.99 2.49 7.26
N THR A 288 18.52 3.19 6.23
CA THR A 288 19.30 3.59 5.07
C THR A 288 19.30 5.10 4.97
N TYR A 289 20.47 5.70 4.73
CA TYR A 289 20.62 7.14 4.57
C TYR A 289 21.53 7.48 3.40
N HIS A 290 21.07 8.40 2.55
CA HIS A 290 21.81 8.88 1.39
C HIS A 290 22.34 10.29 1.62
N SER A 291 23.67 10.45 1.69
CA SER A 291 24.30 11.76 1.95
C SER A 291 24.24 12.72 0.77
N SER A 292 24.01 12.23 -0.46
CA SER A 292 23.87 13.07 -1.65
C SER A 292 22.51 13.75 -1.76
N THR A 293 21.43 13.07 -1.34
CA THR A 293 20.06 13.61 -1.36
C THR A 293 19.63 14.14 0.01
N LEU A 294 20.40 13.83 1.06
CA LEU A 294 20.09 14.16 2.45
C LEU A 294 18.77 13.55 2.95
N GLU A 295 18.46 12.37 2.44
CA GLU A 295 17.23 11.63 2.74
C GLU A 295 17.56 10.19 3.12
N GLY A 296 16.72 9.61 3.98
CA GLY A 296 16.82 8.21 4.38
C GLY A 296 15.47 7.53 4.51
N SER A 297 15.51 6.26 4.93
CA SER A 297 14.34 5.48 5.26
C SER A 297 14.65 4.49 6.38
N LEU A 298 13.64 4.20 7.20
CA LEU A 298 13.67 3.12 8.18
C LEU A 298 12.58 2.11 7.79
N ALA A 299 13.01 0.91 7.44
CA ALA A 299 12.12 -0.20 7.07
C ALA A 299 12.20 -1.30 8.13
N LEU A 300 11.05 -1.87 8.49
CA LEU A 300 10.98 -3.10 9.28
C LEU A 300 11.07 -4.32 8.35
N ILE A 301 11.57 -5.44 8.88
CA ILE A 301 11.74 -6.71 8.14
C ILE A 301 10.80 -7.78 8.70
#